data_AF-A0A939L278-F1
#
_entry.id   AF-A0A939L278-F1
#
_cell.length_a   1.000
_cell.length_b   1.000
_cell.length_c   1.000
_cell.angle_alpha   90.00
_cell.angle_beta   90.00
_cell.angle_gamma   90.00
#
_symmetry.space_group_name_H-M   'P 1'
#
loop_
_entity.id
_entity.type
_entity.pdbx_description
1 polymer ?
#
loop_
_entity_poly.entity_id
_entity_poly.type
_entity_poly.pdbx_seq_one_letter_code
_entity_poly.pdbx_strand_id
1 'polypeptide(L)' 'FVAAAARAGISLTPASAFAVDPRSTPSAVRVGLASPPLPVLARALGTLARIASGDEQPTDDR' A
#
# COMPACT_ATOMS: atom_id res chain seq x y z
N PHE A 1 1.81 6.68 -3.04
CA PHE A 1 1.39 5.30 -2.73
C PHE A 1 1.13 5.06 -1.24
N VAL A 2 2.14 5.09 -0.35
CA VAL A 2 1.96 4.79 1.09
C VAL A 2 0.91 5.68 1.78
N ALA A 3 0.94 6.99 1.55
CA ALA A 3 -0.07 7.90 2.09
C ALA A 3 -1.49 7.59 1.57
N ALA A 4 -1.63 7.26 0.29
CA ALA A 4 -2.91 6.87 -0.29
C ALA A 4 -3.42 5.53 0.28
N ALA A 5 -2.53 4.55 0.49
CA ALA A 5 -2.88 3.30 1.15
C ALA A 5 -3.34 3.51 2.60
N ALA A 6 -2.66 4.39 3.35
CA ALA A 6 -3.06 4.74 4.71
C ALA A 6 -4.46 5.38 4.76
N ARG A 7 -4.79 6.29 3.83
CA ARG A 7 -6.15 6.84 3.67
C ARG A 7 -7.20 5.78 3.37
N ALA A 8 -6.82 4.69 2.70
CA ALA A 8 -7.66 3.53 2.43
C ALA A 8 -7.68 2.50 3.59
N GLY A 9 -7.06 2.79 4.73
CA GLY A 9 -7.02 1.90 5.90
C GLY A 9 -6.05 0.73 5.77
N ILE A 10 -5.02 0.82 4.89
CA ILE A 10 -4.04 -0.23 4.65
C ILE A 10 -2.65 0.24 5.10
N SER A 11 -2.09 -0.43 6.10
CA SER A 11 -0.72 -0.20 6.56
C SER A 11 0.29 -0.90 5.64
N LEU A 12 1.39 -0.23 5.32
CA LEU A 12 2.48 -0.74 4.49
C LEU A 12 3.84 -0.44 5.12
N THR A 13 4.80 -1.33 4.93
CA THR A 13 6.19 -1.12 5.37
C THR A 13 7.00 -0.53 4.21
N PRO A 14 7.46 0.72 4.28
CA PRO A 14 8.26 1.33 3.22
C PRO A 14 9.65 0.68 3.12
N ALA A 15 10.27 0.77 1.95
CA ALA A 15 11.60 0.21 1.71
C ALA A 15 12.69 0.73 2.65
N SER A 16 12.57 1.99 3.08
CA SER A 16 13.52 2.63 3.99
C SER A 16 13.55 1.99 5.37
N ALA A 17 12.46 1.34 5.80
CA ALA A 17 12.39 0.66 7.09
C ALA A 17 13.28 -0.61 7.16
N PHE A 18 13.84 -1.04 6.04
CA PHE A 18 14.67 -2.24 5.95
C PHE A 18 15.89 -2.08 5.05
N ALA A 19 16.18 -0.86 4.58
CA ALA A 19 17.36 -0.57 3.78
C ALA A 19 18.60 -0.63 4.67
N VAL A 20 19.66 -1.29 4.18
CA VAL A 20 20.98 -1.27 4.85
C VAL A 20 21.63 0.10 4.73
N ASP A 21 21.47 0.76 3.58
CA ASP A 21 21.81 2.17 3.39
C ASP A 21 20.53 2.96 3.06
N PRO A 22 20.05 3.81 3.99
CA PRO A 22 18.84 4.62 3.78
C PRO A 22 18.92 5.54 2.56
N ARG A 23 20.13 5.91 2.10
CA ARG A 23 20.34 6.78 0.93
C ARG A 23 20.16 6.05 -0.40
N SER A 24 20.17 4.71 -0.40
CA SER A 24 20.01 3.87 -1.59
C SER A 24 18.79 2.96 -1.43
N THR A 25 17.61 3.58 -1.30
CA THR A 25 16.36 2.87 -1.09
C THR A 25 15.48 2.95 -2.35
N PRO A 26 15.08 1.81 -2.95
CA PRO A 26 14.16 1.83 -4.09
C PRO A 26 12.77 2.33 -3.66
N SER A 27 12.01 2.88 -4.60
CA SER A 27 10.59 3.19 -4.39
C SER A 27 9.76 1.90 -4.32
N ALA A 28 9.79 1.25 -3.16
CA ALA A 28 9.14 -0.03 -2.92
C ALA A 28 8.52 -0.13 -1.52
N VAL A 29 7.66 -1.13 -1.34
CA VAL A 29 7.03 -1.49 -0.07
C VAL A 29 7.08 -3.01 0.13
N ARG A 30 7.03 -3.46 1.38
CA ARG A 30 6.81 -4.88 1.72
C ARG A 30 5.37 -5.09 2.18
N VAL A 31 4.82 -6.26 1.83
CA VAL A 31 3.47 -6.70 2.21
C VAL A 31 3.58 -7.99 3.01
N GLY A 32 3.04 -8.00 4.23
CA GLY A 32 2.91 -9.21 5.03
C GLY A 32 1.67 -10.00 4.60
N LEU A 33 1.86 -11.22 4.08
CA LEU A 33 0.77 -12.04 3.53
C LEU A 33 0.18 -13.03 4.54
N ALA A 34 0.85 -13.26 5.67
CA ALA A 34 0.49 -14.31 6.62
C ALA A 34 -0.62 -13.93 7.62
N SER A 35 -0.90 -12.63 7.80
CA SER A 35 -1.73 -12.13 8.91
C SER A 35 -3.24 -12.03 8.59
N PRO A 36 -3.69 -11.56 7.41
CA PRO A 36 -5.12 -11.39 7.14
C PRO A 36 -5.77 -12.65 6.56
N PRO A 37 -7.07 -12.91 6.83
CA PRO A 37 -7.86 -13.88 6.10
C PRO A 37 -7.84 -13.60 4.59
N LEU A 38 -7.87 -14.64 3.74
CA LEU A 38 -7.77 -14.50 2.28
C LEU A 38 -8.74 -13.49 1.65
N PRO A 39 -10.03 -13.39 2.06
CA PRO A 39 -10.93 -12.37 1.52
C PRO A 39 -10.48 -10.93 1.83
N VAL A 40 -9.92 -10.71 3.01
CA VAL A 40 -9.38 -9.40 3.43
C VAL A 40 -8.13 -9.09 2.62
N LEU A 41 -7.25 -10.08 2.43
CA LEU A 41 -6.05 -9.93 1.62
C LEU A 41 -6.39 -9.58 0.17
N ALA A 42 -7.35 -10.28 -0.45
CA ALA A 42 -7.77 -10.02 -1.82
C ALA A 42 -8.32 -8.58 -1.98
N ARG A 43 -9.16 -8.13 -1.04
CA ARG A 43 -9.69 -6.75 -1.03
C ARG A 43 -8.58 -5.71 -0.88
N ALA A 44 -7.63 -5.95 0.02
CA ALA A 44 -6.51 -5.05 0.25
C ALA A 44 -5.63 -4.95 -1.00
N LEU A 45 -5.22 -6.07 -1.59
CA LEU A 45 -4.39 -6.11 -2.80
C LEU A 45 -5.10 -5.45 -4.00
N GLY A 46 -6.40 -5.68 -4.19
CA GLY A 46 -7.17 -5.02 -5.25
C GLY A 46 -7.25 -3.49 -5.05
N THR A 47 -7.35 -3.02 -3.81
CA THR A 47 -7.31 -1.58 -3.50
C THR A 47 -5.94 -0.98 -3.79
N LEU A 48 -4.86 -1.67 -3.40
CA LEU A 48 -3.50 -1.26 -3.69
C LEU A 48 -3.22 -1.21 -5.21
N ALA A 49 -3.75 -2.18 -5.97
CA ALA A 49 -3.63 -2.18 -7.43
C ALA A 49 -4.29 -0.93 -8.06
N ARG A 50 -5.51 -0.58 -7.66
CA ARG A 50 -6.17 0.66 -8.14
C ARG A 50 -5.37 1.92 -7.83
N ILE A 51 -4.85 2.04 -6.60
CA ILE A 51 -3.99 3.16 -6.21
C ILE A 51 -2.72 3.21 -7.08
N ALA A 52 -2.11 2.06 -7.38
CA ALA A 52 -0.92 1.99 -8.23
C ALA A 52 -1.20 2.37 -9.69
N SER A 53 -2.40 2.06 -10.21
CA SER A 53 -2.85 2.45 -11.54
C SER A 53 -3.17 3.93 -11.69
N GLY A 54 -3.27 4.69 -10.58
CA GLY A 54 -3.69 6.09 -10.59
C GLY A 54 -5.21 6.28 -10.64
N ASP A 55 -5.99 5.21 -10.45
CA ASP A 55 -7.45 5.26 -10.34
C ASP A 55 -7.83 5.77 -8.95
N GLU A 56 -7.60 7.05 -8.70
CA GLU A 56 -8.16 7.74 -7.54
C GLU A 56 -9.69 7.78 -7.73
N GLN A 57 -10.46 7.28 -6.74
CA GLN A 57 -11.92 7.40 -6.78
C GLN A 57 -12.26 8.89 -6.97
N PRO A 58 -13.23 9.26 -7.84
CA PRO A 58 -13.76 10.60 -7.80
C PRO A 58 -14.19 10.86 -6.36
N THR A 59 -13.62 11.88 -5.75
CA THR A 59 -14.08 12.38 -4.45
C THR A 59 -15.56 12.70 -4.61
N ASP A 60 -16.43 11.88 -4.03
CA ASP A 60 -17.84 12.20 -3.91
C ASP A 60 -17.93 13.38 -2.95
N ASP A 61 -18.11 14.58 -3.52
CA ASP A 61 -18.31 15.82 -2.80
C ASP A 61 -19.73 15.79 -2.21
N ARG A 62 -19.84 15.48 -0.92
CA ARG A 62 -21.06 15.56 -0.12
C ARG A 62 -20.87 16.48 1.07
#